data_AF-A0A1L3MFF2-F1
#
_entry.id   AF-A0A1L3MFF2-F1
#
_cell.length_a   1.000
_cell.length_b   1.000
_cell.length_c   1.000
_cell.angle_alpha   90.00
_cell.angle_beta   90.00
_cell.angle_gamma   90.00
#
_symmetry.space_group_name_H-M   'P 1'
#
loop_
_entity.id
_entity.type
_entity.pdbx_description
1 polymer ?
#
loop_
_entity_poly.entity_id
_entity_poly.type
_entity_poly.pdbx_seq_one_letter_code
_entity_poly.pdbx_strand_id
1 'polypeptide(L)'
;MSLVAATGLLAACAQTTADPRSTSPSSSLSMAMPTSVPAAKGEVPALAMVIEKDDGPRACLGGVQESLPPQCDGPRLEGFQWSDVTSDEASGVKWAQPVRVTGTWDGTTLTLTEPAADEARPDTTAGPAPRTTCDDAERIHDEIWRDEDSLPPGALSGYPGSGCVELFVTYDDGSIQRALDAKYGDGVVVQSALRPVGSGSSTG
;
A
#
# COMPACT_ATOMS: atom_id res chain seq x y z
N MET A 1 -29.98 -82.13 -19.79
CA MET A 1 -29.09 -82.08 -20.97
C MET A 1 -27.80 -81.40 -20.53
N SER A 2 -26.67 -82.07 -20.73
CA SER A 2 -25.33 -81.74 -20.23
C SER A 2 -24.71 -80.43 -20.77
N LEU A 3 -23.77 -79.91 -19.98
CA LEU A 3 -22.52 -79.16 -20.26
C LEU A 3 -22.34 -78.44 -21.61
N VAL A 4 -21.78 -77.22 -21.58
CA VAL A 4 -20.36 -76.95 -21.94
C VAL A 4 -19.95 -75.57 -21.40
N ALA A 5 -18.80 -75.56 -20.71
CA ALA A 5 -18.07 -74.37 -20.26
C ALA A 5 -17.19 -73.81 -21.39
N ALA A 6 -17.02 -72.49 -21.44
CA ALA A 6 -15.99 -71.86 -22.25
C ALA A 6 -15.28 -70.78 -21.42
N THR A 7 -14.13 -71.17 -20.89
CA THR A 7 -13.17 -70.34 -20.17
C THR A 7 -12.37 -69.52 -21.18
N GLY A 8 -12.49 -68.19 -21.15
CA GLY A 8 -11.65 -67.28 -21.93
C GLY A 8 -10.60 -66.61 -21.02
N LEU A 9 -9.33 -67.02 -21.14
CA LEU A 9 -8.20 -66.26 -20.61
C LEU A 9 -7.92 -65.08 -21.54
N LEU A 10 -7.99 -63.85 -21.01
CA LEU A 10 -7.42 -62.66 -21.62
C LEU A 10 -6.31 -62.13 -20.71
N ALA A 11 -5.08 -62.14 -21.23
CA ALA A 11 -3.90 -61.50 -20.65
C ALA A 11 -3.67 -60.15 -21.35
N ALA A 12 -3.63 -59.06 -20.56
CA ALA A 12 -3.14 -57.69 -20.90
C ALA A 12 -3.62 -56.75 -19.76
N CYS A 13 -2.92 -55.79 -19.16
CA CYS A 13 -1.59 -55.19 -19.28
C CYS A 13 -1.20 -54.66 -17.87
N ALA A 14 0.10 -54.58 -17.57
CA ALA A 14 0.62 -53.83 -16.43
C ALA A 14 0.60 -52.33 -16.74
N GLN A 15 -0.07 -51.52 -15.93
CA GLN A 15 0.12 -50.05 -15.88
C GLN A 15 -0.10 -49.56 -14.45
N THR A 16 1.00 -49.32 -13.74
CA THR A 16 1.00 -48.46 -12.56
C THR A 16 0.70 -47.04 -13.02
N THR A 17 -0.41 -46.49 -12.56
CA THR A 17 -0.56 -45.05 -12.37
C THR A 17 -1.28 -44.86 -11.06
N ALA A 18 -0.51 -44.59 -10.01
CA ALA A 18 -1.01 -43.85 -8.88
C ALA A 18 -1.59 -42.54 -9.41
N ASP A 19 -2.80 -42.19 -9.02
CA ASP A 19 -3.36 -40.85 -9.17
C ASP A 19 -2.78 -39.98 -8.04
N PRO A 20 -1.77 -39.13 -8.26
CA PRO A 20 -1.73 -37.90 -7.51
C PRO A 20 -2.76 -37.00 -8.18
N ARG A 21 -4.01 -37.00 -7.68
CA ARG A 21 -4.65 -35.70 -7.53
C ARG A 21 -3.82 -34.96 -6.49
N SER A 22 -2.69 -34.43 -6.97
CA SER A 22 -2.13 -33.20 -6.45
C SER A 22 -3.27 -32.20 -6.51
N THR A 23 -3.93 -32.03 -5.38
CA THR A 23 -4.57 -30.78 -5.03
C THR A 23 -3.43 -29.76 -4.98
N SER A 24 -3.00 -29.28 -6.14
CA SER A 24 -2.23 -28.05 -6.20
C SER A 24 -3.12 -27.02 -5.52
N PRO A 25 -2.69 -26.36 -4.43
CA PRO A 25 -3.33 -25.11 -4.10
C PRO A 25 -3.12 -24.24 -5.33
N SER A 26 -4.18 -23.97 -6.07
CA SER A 26 -4.18 -22.81 -6.94
C SER A 26 -3.86 -21.65 -6.01
N SER A 27 -2.62 -21.17 -6.07
CA SER A 27 -2.33 -19.78 -5.74
C SER A 27 -3.14 -18.94 -6.72
N SER A 28 -4.44 -18.80 -6.44
CA SER A 28 -5.13 -17.57 -6.76
C SER A 28 -4.31 -16.50 -6.06
N LEU A 29 -3.43 -15.84 -6.81
CA LEU A 29 -2.95 -14.52 -6.45
C LEU A 29 -4.22 -13.73 -6.17
N SER A 30 -4.56 -13.60 -4.89
CA SER A 30 -5.87 -13.12 -4.49
C SER A 30 -5.99 -11.71 -5.04
N MET A 31 -6.91 -11.49 -5.98
CA MET A 31 -7.31 -10.16 -6.46
C MET A 31 -8.13 -9.42 -5.39
N ALA A 32 -8.29 -10.01 -4.20
CA ALA A 32 -8.92 -9.37 -3.07
C ALA A 32 -8.07 -8.20 -2.57
N MET A 33 -8.76 -7.16 -2.09
CA MET A 33 -8.12 -6.05 -1.38
C MET A 33 -7.33 -6.61 -0.19
N PRO A 34 -6.08 -6.15 0.01
CA PRO A 34 -5.32 -6.52 1.20
C PRO A 34 -6.01 -5.95 2.45
N THR A 35 -5.88 -6.65 3.58
CA THR A 35 -6.46 -6.21 4.87
C THR A 35 -5.53 -5.31 5.67
N SER A 36 -4.28 -5.15 5.22
CA SER A 36 -3.24 -4.35 5.88
C SER A 36 -2.29 -3.77 4.84
N VAL A 37 -1.60 -2.69 5.21
CA VAL A 37 -0.54 -2.10 4.37
C VAL A 37 0.65 -3.08 4.34
N PRO A 38 1.22 -3.40 3.16
CA PRO A 38 2.39 -4.27 3.08
C PRO A 38 3.65 -3.60 3.65
N ALA A 39 4.65 -4.40 4.01
CA ALA A 39 5.99 -3.91 4.35
C ALA A 39 6.76 -3.51 3.08
N ALA A 40 7.60 -2.48 3.20
CA ALA A 40 8.45 -2.04 2.11
C ALA A 40 9.70 -2.91 1.97
N LYS A 41 10.19 -3.07 0.74
CA LYS A 41 11.50 -3.66 0.47
C LYS A 41 12.55 -2.55 0.33
N GLY A 42 13.35 -2.37 1.37
CA GLY A 42 14.40 -1.34 1.42
C GLY A 42 13.97 -0.10 2.20
N GLU A 43 14.86 0.90 2.24
CA GLU A 43 14.60 2.15 2.95
C GLU A 43 13.65 3.05 2.16
N VAL A 44 12.81 3.79 2.88
CA VAL A 44 11.83 4.73 2.34
C VAL A 44 12.16 6.14 2.80
N PRO A 45 12.71 7.01 1.94
CA PRO A 45 12.72 8.44 2.20
C PRO A 45 11.31 9.01 2.00
N ALA A 46 10.88 9.88 2.90
CA ALA A 46 9.63 10.61 2.81
C ALA A 46 9.76 12.01 3.41
N LEU A 47 8.90 12.90 2.93
CA LEU A 47 8.68 14.21 3.54
C LEU A 47 7.35 14.18 4.28
N ALA A 48 7.36 14.57 5.55
CA ALA A 48 6.19 14.54 6.41
C ALA A 48 6.08 15.82 7.24
N MET A 49 4.90 16.07 7.79
CA MET A 49 4.81 16.78 9.06
C MET A 49 4.96 15.74 10.18
N VAL A 50 5.75 16.03 11.20
CA VAL A 50 5.80 15.20 12.41
C VAL A 50 4.93 15.86 13.47
N ILE A 51 4.07 15.09 14.12
CA ILE A 51 3.18 15.57 15.18
C ILE A 51 3.18 14.61 16.37
N GLU A 52 3.12 15.17 17.58
CA GLU A 52 2.96 14.41 18.81
C GLU A 52 1.89 15.07 19.68
N LYS A 53 0.81 14.33 19.94
CA LYS A 53 -0.30 14.70 20.84
C LYS A 53 -0.40 13.77 22.05
N ASP A 54 0.00 12.51 21.89
CA ASP A 54 -0.18 11.42 22.85
C ASP A 54 1.04 10.46 22.81
N ASP A 55 0.84 9.21 22.39
CA ASP A 55 1.81 8.12 22.36
C ASP A 55 2.84 8.27 21.22
N GLY A 56 3.73 9.25 21.41
CA GLY A 56 4.91 9.48 20.60
C GLY A 56 4.67 10.18 19.25
N PRO A 57 5.77 10.46 18.53
CA PRO A 57 5.75 11.18 17.26
C PRO A 57 5.16 10.32 16.13
N ARG A 58 4.34 10.96 15.30
CA ARG A 58 3.72 10.36 14.12
C ARG A 58 4.10 11.14 12.87
N ALA A 59 4.33 10.42 11.78
CA ALA A 59 4.59 11.01 10.47
C ALA A 59 3.27 11.20 9.71
N CYS A 60 2.85 12.44 9.56
CA CYS A 60 1.72 12.79 8.70
C CYS A 60 2.18 12.84 7.25
N LEU A 61 1.91 11.74 6.56
CA LEU A 61 2.25 11.50 5.16
C LEU A 61 1.16 11.97 4.18
N GLY A 62 -0.03 12.27 4.70
CA GLY A 62 -1.20 12.69 3.94
C GLY A 62 -1.56 14.17 4.16
N GLY A 63 -2.83 14.49 3.98
CA GLY A 63 -3.35 15.85 4.21
C GLY A 63 -3.23 16.27 5.69
N VAL A 64 -2.83 17.52 5.90
CA VAL A 64 -2.81 18.17 7.22
C VAL A 64 -3.97 19.15 7.30
N GLN A 65 -4.76 19.10 8.36
CA GLN A 65 -5.83 20.06 8.57
C GLN A 65 -5.28 21.37 9.13
N GLU A 66 -5.59 22.46 8.43
CA GLU A 66 -5.17 23.82 8.79
C GLU A 66 -5.86 24.29 10.09
N SER A 67 -5.14 24.17 11.20
CA SER A 67 -5.58 24.52 12.55
C SER A 67 -4.36 24.78 13.46
N LEU A 68 -4.59 25.27 14.68
CA LEU A 68 -3.53 25.53 15.66
C LEU A 68 -3.94 24.95 17.03
N PRO A 69 -3.43 23.78 17.45
CA PRO A 69 -2.44 22.94 16.76
C PRO A 69 -3.00 22.26 15.50
N PRO A 70 -2.18 21.98 14.48
CA PRO A 70 -2.59 21.26 13.28
C PRO A 70 -3.08 19.85 13.63
N GLN A 71 -3.88 19.26 12.75
CA GLN A 71 -4.44 17.92 12.96
C GLN A 71 -4.13 17.01 11.78
N CYS A 72 -3.65 15.81 12.08
CA CYS A 72 -3.46 14.71 11.14
C CYS A 72 -3.24 13.43 11.94
N ASP A 73 -3.23 12.31 11.21
CA ASP A 73 -2.78 11.03 11.73
C ASP A 73 -1.73 10.45 10.77
N GLY A 74 -1.09 9.37 11.20
CA GLY A 74 -0.08 8.68 10.42
C GLY A 74 0.65 7.63 11.23
N PRO A 75 1.57 6.91 10.57
CA PRO A 75 2.38 5.89 11.22
C PRO A 75 3.22 6.45 12.36
N ARG A 76 3.48 5.59 13.35
CA ARG A 76 4.43 5.87 14.42
C ARG A 76 5.83 6.02 13.83
N LEU A 77 6.59 6.98 14.36
CA LEU A 77 8.02 7.12 14.10
C LEU A 77 8.82 6.50 15.24
N GLU A 78 9.55 5.42 14.95
CA GLU A 78 10.54 4.88 15.88
C GLU A 78 11.92 5.46 15.61
N GLY A 79 12.64 5.81 16.69
CA GLY A 79 13.96 6.43 16.61
C GLY A 79 13.98 7.95 16.42
N PHE A 80 12.83 8.60 16.23
CA PHE A 80 12.73 10.05 16.06
C PHE A 80 13.13 10.82 17.32
N GLN A 81 13.85 11.94 17.13
CA GLN A 81 14.24 12.85 18.20
C GLN A 81 13.85 14.29 17.86
N TRP A 82 13.15 14.95 18.78
CA TRP A 82 12.80 16.38 18.64
C TRP A 82 14.00 17.32 18.65
N SER A 83 15.19 16.86 19.06
CA SER A 83 16.42 17.66 19.01
C SER A 83 16.94 17.88 17.60
N ASP A 84 16.47 17.10 16.63
CA ASP A 84 17.04 17.05 15.28
C ASP A 84 16.31 18.00 14.31
N VAL A 85 15.17 18.56 14.74
CA VAL A 85 14.28 19.39 13.93
C VAL A 85 13.79 20.63 14.68
N THR A 86 13.39 21.64 13.93
CA THR A 86 12.73 22.82 14.48
C THR A 86 11.25 22.54 14.69
N SER A 87 10.76 22.73 15.91
CA SER A 87 9.37 22.42 16.28
C SER A 87 8.60 23.62 16.82
N ASP A 88 7.30 23.63 16.55
CA ASP A 88 6.31 24.47 17.20
C ASP A 88 5.52 23.67 18.24
N GLU A 89 4.87 24.37 19.17
CA GLU A 89 4.00 23.76 20.17
C GLU A 89 2.82 24.69 20.51
N ALA A 90 1.62 24.10 20.60
CA ALA A 90 0.43 24.78 21.08
C ALA A 90 -0.53 23.77 21.71
N SER A 91 -1.18 24.17 22.80
CA SER A 91 -2.19 23.34 23.48
C SER A 91 -1.71 21.92 23.83
N GLY A 92 -0.41 21.77 24.15
CA GLY A 92 0.22 20.48 24.49
C GLY A 92 0.51 19.57 23.30
N VAL A 93 0.30 20.03 22.07
CA VAL A 93 0.64 19.30 20.84
C VAL A 93 1.90 19.92 20.24
N LYS A 94 2.87 19.09 19.92
CA LYS A 94 4.16 19.49 19.32
C LYS A 94 4.22 19.03 17.88
N TRP A 95 4.71 19.88 16.97
CA TRP A 95 4.86 19.50 15.57
C TRP A 95 6.08 20.15 14.90
N ALA A 96 6.55 19.53 13.82
CA ALA A 96 7.61 20.06 12.95
C ALA A 96 7.23 19.79 11.49
N GLN A 97 7.46 20.76 10.61
CA GLN A 97 7.20 20.61 9.18
C GLN A 97 7.95 21.65 8.33
N PRO A 98 8.38 21.27 7.11
CA PRO A 98 8.49 19.91 6.59
C PRO A 98 9.70 19.18 7.19
N VAL A 99 9.55 17.89 7.48
CA VAL A 99 10.62 17.04 8.03
C VAL A 99 10.88 15.88 7.08
N ARG A 100 12.15 15.68 6.72
CA ARG A 100 12.60 14.45 6.05
C ARG A 100 12.73 13.34 7.06
N VAL A 101 12.13 12.21 6.73
CA VAL A 101 12.26 10.95 7.46
C VAL A 101 12.71 9.86 6.50
N THR A 102 13.75 9.13 6.89
CA THR A 102 14.26 7.99 6.12
C THR A 102 14.34 6.79 7.05
N GLY A 103 13.81 5.66 6.63
CA GLY A 103 13.74 4.49 7.49
C GLY A 103 13.24 3.23 6.82
N THR A 104 12.94 2.22 7.63
CA THR A 104 12.30 0.98 7.21
C THR A 104 10.82 0.98 7.57
N TRP A 105 10.00 0.43 6.68
CA TRP A 105 8.53 0.38 6.82
C TRP A 105 8.05 -1.06 6.93
N ASP A 106 7.39 -1.39 8.05
CA ASP A 106 6.90 -2.75 8.34
C ASP A 106 5.41 -2.99 8.02
N GLY A 107 4.72 -1.96 7.50
CA GLY A 107 3.27 -1.96 7.30
C GLY A 107 2.50 -1.17 8.35
N THR A 108 3.14 -0.75 9.44
CA THR A 108 2.52 -0.02 10.56
C THR A 108 3.39 1.11 11.12
N THR A 109 4.69 0.89 11.21
CA THR A 109 5.67 1.76 11.85
C THR A 109 6.79 2.10 10.89
N LEU A 110 7.20 3.37 10.88
CA LEU A 110 8.39 3.82 10.18
C LEU A 110 9.53 3.94 11.18
N THR A 111 10.49 3.02 11.09
CA THR A 111 11.67 3.00 11.96
C THR A 111 12.80 3.74 11.29
N LEU A 112 13.19 4.89 11.84
CA LEU A 112 14.22 5.74 11.27
C LEU A 112 15.59 5.06 11.30
N THR A 113 16.29 5.10 10.17
CA THR A 113 17.65 4.57 10.02
C THR A 113 18.70 5.67 10.05
N GLU A 114 18.28 6.93 9.96
CA GLU A 114 19.09 8.14 10.12
C GLU A 114 18.30 9.22 10.88
N PRO A 115 18.97 10.22 11.46
CA PRO A 115 18.30 11.36 12.08
C PRO A 115 17.34 12.07 11.11
N ALA A 116 16.17 12.45 11.62
CA ALA A 116 15.25 13.31 10.89
C ALA A 116 15.89 14.70 10.68
N ALA A 117 15.44 15.42 9.65
CA ALA A 117 15.97 16.76 9.39
C ALA A 117 14.91 17.68 8.82
N ASP A 118 14.99 18.96 9.18
CA ASP A 118 14.23 20.01 8.51
C ASP A 118 14.55 20.02 7.00
N GLU A 119 13.52 20.12 6.17
CA GLU A 119 13.66 20.20 4.72
C GLU A 119 12.74 21.27 4.13
N ALA A 120 13.19 21.93 3.06
CA ALA A 120 12.36 22.89 2.37
C ALA A 120 11.21 22.16 1.66
N ARG A 121 10.00 22.72 1.70
CA ARG A 121 8.87 22.17 0.95
C ARG A 121 9.21 22.27 -0.55
N PRO A 122 9.17 21.17 -1.31
CA PRO A 122 9.45 21.22 -2.73
C PRO A 122 8.39 22.09 -3.43
N ASP A 123 8.83 22.88 -4.41
CA ASP A 123 7.95 23.68 -5.26
C ASP A 123 7.29 22.77 -6.31
N THR A 124 6.21 22.11 -5.92
CA THR A 124 5.38 21.29 -6.82
C THR A 124 4.22 22.11 -7.36
N THR A 125 4.50 23.00 -8.32
CA THR A 125 3.46 23.80 -9.00
C THR A 125 2.74 23.03 -10.12
N ALA A 126 3.25 21.87 -10.55
CA ALA A 126 2.62 21.06 -11.60
C ALA A 126 1.89 19.84 -11.02
N GLY A 127 0.57 19.80 -11.17
CA GLY A 127 -0.21 18.58 -10.99
C GLY A 127 0.10 17.55 -12.09
N PRO A 128 -0.29 16.27 -11.91
CA PRO A 128 -0.14 15.27 -12.95
C PRO A 128 -0.86 15.70 -14.24
N ALA A 129 -0.27 15.34 -15.39
CA ALA A 129 -0.89 15.62 -16.68
C ALA A 129 -2.24 14.88 -16.81
N PRO A 130 -3.25 15.47 -17.49
CA PRO A 130 -4.53 14.81 -17.72
C PRO A 130 -4.35 13.45 -18.39
N ARG A 131 -5.07 12.43 -17.91
CA ARG A 131 -5.15 11.11 -18.54
C ARG A 131 -6.37 11.05 -19.45
N THR A 132 -6.21 10.43 -20.61
CA THR A 132 -7.24 10.37 -21.66
C THR A 132 -8.10 9.10 -21.59
N THR A 133 -7.87 8.22 -20.62
CA THR A 133 -8.46 6.86 -20.55
C THR A 133 -9.29 6.61 -19.30
N CYS A 134 -9.58 7.62 -18.49
CA CYS A 134 -10.31 7.42 -17.24
C CYS A 134 -11.71 8.05 -17.28
N ASP A 135 -12.70 7.26 -16.85
CA ASP A 135 -14.11 7.58 -16.75
C ASP A 135 -14.63 7.20 -15.34
N ASP A 136 -15.84 7.64 -14.98
CA ASP A 136 -16.54 7.29 -13.73
C ASP A 136 -15.83 7.66 -12.40
N ALA A 137 -14.82 8.53 -12.43
CA ALA A 137 -14.06 8.92 -11.22
C ALA A 137 -14.93 9.35 -10.03
N GLU A 138 -15.98 10.15 -10.28
CA GLU A 138 -16.89 10.59 -9.21
C GLU A 138 -17.64 9.41 -8.57
N ARG A 139 -18.19 8.51 -9.39
CA ARG A 139 -18.91 7.32 -8.93
C ARG A 139 -17.98 6.40 -8.12
N ILE A 140 -16.77 6.17 -8.62
CA ILE A 140 -15.78 5.29 -7.97
C ILE A 140 -15.29 5.92 -6.67
N HIS A 141 -15.00 7.22 -6.64
CA HIS A 141 -14.61 7.93 -5.43
C HIS A 141 -15.68 7.83 -4.35
N ASP A 142 -16.94 8.13 -4.71
CA ASP A 142 -18.08 8.03 -3.79
C ASP A 142 -18.25 6.63 -3.21
N GLU A 143 -18.01 5.59 -4.01
CA GLU A 143 -18.09 4.20 -3.55
C GLU A 143 -16.98 3.87 -2.55
N ILE A 144 -15.73 4.23 -2.85
CA ILE A 144 -14.58 3.96 -1.96
C ILE A 144 -14.71 4.72 -0.62
N TRP A 145 -15.24 5.95 -0.61
CA TRP A 145 -15.30 6.79 0.60
C TRP A 145 -16.58 6.62 1.43
N ARG A 146 -17.65 6.04 0.89
CA ARG A 146 -18.88 5.79 1.66
C ARG A 146 -18.90 4.46 2.38
N ASP A 147 -18.12 3.49 1.90
CA ASP A 147 -18.12 2.13 2.41
C ASP A 147 -16.77 1.81 3.06
N GLU A 148 -16.77 1.61 4.38
CA GLU A 148 -15.55 1.29 5.15
C GLU A 148 -14.89 0.01 4.65
N ASP A 149 -15.67 -0.96 4.16
CA ASP A 149 -15.14 -2.23 3.61
C ASP A 149 -14.47 -2.03 2.23
N SER A 150 -14.80 -0.93 1.54
CA SER A 150 -14.19 -0.56 0.25
C SER A 150 -12.95 0.32 0.41
N LEU A 151 -12.70 0.86 1.61
CA LEU A 151 -11.56 1.73 1.86
C LEU A 151 -10.25 0.91 1.86
N PRO A 152 -9.29 1.21 0.97
CA PRO A 152 -8.02 0.51 0.95
C PRO A 152 -7.24 0.74 2.25
N PRO A 153 -6.49 -0.27 2.74
CA PRO A 153 -5.67 -0.09 3.93
C PRO A 153 -4.63 1.01 3.69
N GLY A 154 -4.47 1.89 4.68
CA GLY A 154 -3.53 3.01 4.58
C GLY A 154 -3.93 4.10 3.59
N ALA A 155 -5.20 4.17 3.16
CA ALA A 155 -5.71 5.31 2.41
C ALA A 155 -5.50 6.61 3.20
N LEU A 156 -4.85 7.58 2.57
CA LEU A 156 -4.53 8.90 3.14
C LEU A 156 -5.47 9.97 2.60
N SER A 157 -5.73 9.92 1.30
CA SER A 157 -6.65 10.79 0.60
C SER A 157 -7.01 10.19 -0.75
N GLY A 158 -8.06 10.70 -1.38
CA GLY A 158 -8.35 10.39 -2.76
C GLY A 158 -9.32 11.38 -3.33
N TYR A 159 -9.12 11.71 -4.60
CA TYR A 159 -9.90 12.74 -5.27
C TYR A 159 -10.14 12.32 -6.73
N PRO A 160 -11.30 12.64 -7.30
CA PRO A 160 -11.47 12.56 -8.75
C PRO A 160 -10.55 13.59 -9.41
N GLY A 161 -9.63 13.13 -10.27
CA GLY A 161 -8.61 13.94 -10.94
C GLY A 161 -8.19 13.32 -12.27
N SER A 162 -8.06 14.15 -13.31
CA SER A 162 -7.59 13.70 -14.63
C SER A 162 -8.43 12.56 -15.24
N GLY A 163 -9.72 12.50 -14.90
CA GLY A 163 -10.68 11.46 -15.32
C GLY A 163 -10.71 10.21 -14.44
N CYS A 164 -9.76 10.00 -13.53
CA CYS A 164 -9.65 8.83 -12.65
C CYS A 164 -9.79 9.21 -11.17
N VAL A 165 -9.87 8.23 -10.28
CA VAL A 165 -9.59 8.47 -8.86
C VAL A 165 -8.07 8.46 -8.65
N GLU A 166 -7.51 9.56 -8.19
CA GLU A 166 -6.14 9.61 -7.69
C GLU A 166 -6.16 9.31 -6.20
N LEU A 167 -5.79 8.07 -5.84
CA LEU A 167 -5.81 7.56 -4.48
C LEU A 167 -4.40 7.59 -3.91
N PHE A 168 -4.20 8.31 -2.82
CA PHE A 168 -2.95 8.35 -2.08
C PHE A 168 -3.02 7.37 -0.90
N VAL A 169 -2.04 6.49 -0.80
CA VAL A 169 -1.92 5.51 0.28
C VAL A 169 -0.55 5.63 0.96
N THR A 170 -0.44 5.12 2.19
CA THR A 170 0.84 5.05 2.90
C THR A 170 1.89 4.30 2.07
N TYR A 171 1.57 3.08 1.64
CA TYR A 171 2.44 2.28 0.78
C TYR A 171 1.62 1.23 0.02
N ASP A 172 1.99 0.98 -1.23
CA ASP A 172 1.49 -0.11 -2.06
C ASP A 172 2.66 -0.83 -2.74
N ASP A 173 2.75 -2.14 -2.58
CA ASP A 173 3.66 -3.01 -3.33
C ASP A 173 3.05 -3.48 -4.68
N GLY A 174 1.94 -2.84 -5.06
CA GLY A 174 1.09 -3.11 -6.20
C GLY A 174 -0.10 -4.01 -5.87
N SER A 175 -0.22 -4.52 -4.65
CA SER A 175 -1.37 -5.34 -4.24
C SER A 175 -2.67 -4.54 -4.18
N ILE A 176 -2.63 -3.29 -3.70
CA ILE A 176 -3.80 -2.40 -3.66
C ILE A 176 -4.20 -2.02 -5.09
N GLN A 177 -3.24 -1.58 -5.92
CA GLN A 177 -3.54 -1.24 -7.31
C GLN A 177 -4.17 -2.43 -8.06
N ARG A 178 -3.61 -3.64 -7.96
CA ARG A 178 -4.17 -4.82 -8.65
C ARG A 178 -5.59 -5.17 -8.20
N ALA A 179 -5.90 -5.02 -6.91
CA ALA A 179 -7.22 -5.31 -6.40
C ALA A 179 -8.26 -4.26 -6.86
N LEU A 180 -7.85 -2.98 -6.92
CA LEU A 180 -8.68 -1.91 -7.47
C LEU A 180 -8.86 -2.04 -8.98
N ASP A 181 -7.82 -2.44 -9.72
CA ASP A 181 -7.90 -2.71 -11.17
C ASP A 181 -8.87 -3.86 -11.45
N ALA A 182 -8.87 -4.90 -10.62
CA ALA A 182 -9.81 -6.02 -10.75
C ALA A 182 -11.27 -5.59 -10.53
N LYS A 183 -11.52 -4.58 -9.69
CA LYS A 183 -12.86 -4.08 -9.36
C LYS A 183 -13.34 -2.98 -10.31
N TYR A 184 -12.44 -2.07 -10.70
CA TYR A 184 -12.78 -0.81 -11.35
C TYR A 184 -12.11 -0.63 -12.73
N GLY A 185 -11.31 -1.59 -13.20
CA GLY A 185 -10.46 -1.40 -14.38
C GLY A 185 -9.46 -0.26 -14.12
N ASP A 186 -9.17 0.53 -15.16
CA ASP A 186 -8.19 1.62 -15.08
C ASP A 186 -8.69 2.87 -14.33
N GLY A 187 -9.83 2.78 -13.63
CA GLY A 187 -10.53 3.92 -13.02
C GLY A 187 -9.85 4.49 -11.77
N VAL A 188 -8.90 3.79 -11.17
CA VAL A 188 -8.17 4.23 -9.96
C VAL A 188 -6.67 4.16 -10.18
N VAL A 189 -5.95 5.18 -9.73
CA VAL A 189 -4.49 5.16 -9.69
C VAL A 189 -4.01 5.40 -8.29
N VAL A 190 -3.28 4.41 -7.78
CA VAL A 190 -2.68 4.40 -6.45
C VAL A 190 -1.33 5.10 -6.48
N GLN A 191 -1.13 6.04 -5.57
CA GLN A 191 0.15 6.71 -5.34
C GLN A 191 0.60 6.46 -3.89
N SER A 192 1.79 5.87 -3.73
CA SER A 192 2.38 5.67 -2.40
C SER A 192 3.08 6.93 -1.91
N ALA A 193 2.84 7.28 -0.65
CA ALA A 193 3.60 8.30 0.07
C ALA A 193 5.02 7.80 0.41
N LEU A 194 5.16 6.53 0.83
CA LEU A 194 6.45 5.90 1.04
C LEU A 194 6.93 5.25 -0.26
N ARG A 195 8.13 5.61 -0.73
CA ARG A 195 8.71 5.05 -1.95
C ARG A 195 10.06 4.44 -1.63
N PRO A 196 10.20 3.11 -1.69
CA PRO A 196 11.47 2.47 -1.38
C PRO A 196 12.51 2.89 -2.40
N VAL A 197 13.71 3.23 -1.95
CA VAL A 197 14.85 3.32 -2.86
C VAL A 197 15.07 1.91 -3.40
N GLY A 198 15.02 1.77 -4.73
CA GLY A 198 15.40 0.51 -5.34
C GLY A 198 16.81 0.15 -4.85
N SER A 199 17.03 -1.10 -4.45
CA SER A 199 18.37 -1.61 -4.23
C SER A 199 19.12 -1.51 -5.56
N GLY A 200 19.76 -0.37 -5.78
CA GLY A 200 20.42 -0.04 -7.02
C GLY A 200 21.39 -1.15 -7.33
N SER A 201 21.25 -1.72 -8.52
CA SER A 201 22.36 -2.45 -9.12
C SER A 201 23.51 -1.45 -9.22
N SER A 202 24.46 -1.55 -8.28
CA SER A 202 25.76 -0.92 -8.43
C SER A 202 26.40 -1.59 -9.65
N THR A 203 26.26 -0.94 -10.81
CA THR A 203 27.12 -1.22 -11.95
C THR A 203 28.48 -0.63 -11.59
N GLY A 204 29.42 -1.52 -11.24
CA GLY A 204 30.85 -1.21 -11.15
C GLY A 204 31.49 -1.03 -12.52
#